data_AF-A0A713VMM6-F1
#
_entry.id   AF-A0A713VMM6-F1
#
_cell.length_a   1.000
_cell.length_b   1.000
_cell.length_c   1.000
_cell.angle_alpha   90.00
_cell.angle_beta   90.00
_cell.angle_gamma   90.00
#
_symmetry.space_group_name_H-M   'P 1'
#
loop_
_entity.id
_entity.type
_entity.pdbx_description
1 polymer ?
#
loop_
_entity_poly.entity_id
_entity_poly.type
_entity_poly.pdbx_seq_one_letter_code
_entity_poly.pdbx_strand_id
1 'polypeptide(L)' 'RLFKEYGVRGTPSVYVRGRYHINNAAFGAFSVEDFRSRYAAVVWKLLAGNPDAD' A
#
# COMPACT_ATOMS: atom_id res chain seq x y z
N ARG A 1 -6.61 -6.67 -18.61
CA ARG A 1 -6.51 -7.90 -17.80
C ARG A 1 -6.14 -7.55 -16.34
N LEU A 2 -4.95 -7.02 -16.08
CA LEU A 2 -4.48 -6.64 -14.74
C LEU A 2 -5.42 -5.69 -13.95
N PHE A 3 -6.01 -4.68 -14.60
CA PHE A 3 -6.96 -3.76 -13.94
C PHE A 3 -8.11 -4.50 -13.22
N LYS A 4 -8.67 -5.54 -13.86
CA LYS A 4 -9.73 -6.37 -13.27
C LYS A 4 -9.18 -7.38 -12.27
N GLU A 5 -8.03 -7.99 -12.56
CA GLU A 5 -7.38 -8.97 -11.67
C GLU A 5 -6.98 -8.38 -10.32
N TYR A 6 -6.54 -7.12 -10.30
CA TYR A 6 -6.23 -6.38 -9.08
C TYR A 6 -7.49 -5.75 -8.44
N GLY A 7 -8.64 -5.77 -9.11
CA GLY A 7 -9.87 -5.17 -8.62
C GLY A 7 -9.76 -3.66 -8.41
N VAL A 8 -9.10 -2.95 -9.33
CA VAL A 8 -8.91 -1.50 -9.23
C VAL A 8 -10.26 -0.78 -9.31
N ARG A 9 -10.54 0.09 -8.33
CA ARG A 9 -11.81 0.85 -8.23
C ARG A 9 -11.64 2.35 -8.42
N GLY A 10 -10.41 2.84 -8.53
CA GLY A 10 -10.09 4.26 -8.66
C GLY A 10 -8.58 4.47 -8.76
N THR A 11 -8.16 5.74 -8.85
CA THR A 11 -6.73 6.10 -8.81
C THR A 11 -6.48 7.24 -7.83
N PRO A 12 -5.31 7.29 -7.18
CA PRO A 12 -4.23 6.29 -7.24
C PRO A 12 -4.58 4.98 -6.51
N SER A 13 -4.15 3.83 -7.04
CA SER A 13 -4.29 2.51 -6.41
C SER A 13 -2.94 1.79 -6.40
N VAL A 14 -2.46 1.44 -5.20
CA VAL A 14 -1.14 0.83 -4.97
C VAL A 14 -1.30 -0.56 -4.39
N TYR A 15 -0.59 -1.52 -4.96
CA TYR A 15 -0.60 -2.91 -4.52
C TYR A 15 0.83 -3.39 -4.23
N VAL A 16 1.04 -3.99 -3.06
CA VAL A 16 2.34 -4.54 -2.65
C VAL A 16 2.31 -6.06 -2.76
N ARG A 17 3.36 -6.63 -3.38
CA ARG A 17 3.51 -8.08 -3.64
C ARG A 17 2.31 -8.75 -4.34
N GLY A 18 1.49 -7.98 -5.06
CA GLY A 18 0.27 -8.49 -5.69
C GLY A 18 -0.85 -8.91 -4.72
N ARG A 19 -0.67 -8.72 -3.41
CA ARG A 19 -1.55 -9.26 -2.36
C ARG A 19 -2.19 -8.17 -1.49
N TYR A 20 -1.50 -7.06 -1.26
CA TYR A 20 -1.94 -6.02 -0.34
C TYR A 20 -2.33 -4.76 -1.09
N HIS A 21 -3.60 -4.37 -1.06
CA HIS A 21 -4.06 -3.07 -1.57
C HIS A 21 -3.92 -2.00 -0.48
N ILE A 22 -3.21 -0.92 -0.76
CA ILE A 22 -3.03 0.19 0.19
C ILE A 22 -4.28 1.07 0.22
N ASN A 23 -4.85 1.28 1.41
CA ASN A 23 -5.93 2.23 1.60
C ASN A 23 -5.38 3.64 1.83
N ASN A 24 -5.35 4.47 0.78
CA ASN A 24 -4.80 5.83 0.87
C ASN A 24 -5.55 6.72 1.88
N ALA A 25 -6.86 6.51 2.06
CA ALA A 25 -7.68 7.30 2.97
C ALA A 25 -7.45 6.97 4.45
N ALA A 26 -6.74 5.89 4.76
CA ALA A 26 -6.45 5.48 6.13
C ALA A 26 -5.26 6.24 6.76
N PHE A 27 -4.54 7.05 5.98
CA PHE A 27 -3.39 7.81 6.47
C PHE A 27 -3.81 9.22 6.88
N GLY A 28 -4.01 9.43 8.19
CA GLY A 28 -4.14 10.77 8.76
C GLY A 28 -2.76 11.43 8.94
N ALA A 29 -2.60 12.66 8.43
CA ALA A 29 -1.39 13.46 8.60
C ALA A 29 -1.72 14.96 8.45
N PHE A 30 -1.01 15.80 9.20
CA PHE A 30 -1.13 17.27 9.09
C PHE A 30 -0.13 17.89 8.12
N SER A 31 0.87 17.12 7.67
CA SER A 31 1.90 17.54 6.74
C SER A 31 2.12 16.51 5.64
N VAL A 32 2.60 16.96 4.48
CA VAL A 32 2.97 16.08 3.37
C VAL A 32 4.12 15.15 3.77
N GLU A 33 5.07 15.65 4.56
CA GLU A 33 6.22 14.87 5.04
C GLU A 33 5.79 13.70 5.94
N ASP A 34 4.86 13.94 6.87
CA ASP A 34 4.32 12.88 7.72
C ASP A 34 3.52 11.86 6.91
N PHE A 35 2.70 12.33 5.97
CA PHE A 35 1.94 11.45 5.08
C PHE A 35 2.90 10.54 4.29
N ARG A 36 3.92 11.13 3.64
CA ARG A 36 4.95 10.40 2.88
C ARG A 36 5.62 9.33 3.75
N SER A 37 6.10 9.72 4.93
CA SER A 37 6.85 8.82 5.81
C SER A 37 5.99 7.67 6.31
N ARG A 38 4.74 7.93 6.71
CA ARG A 38 3.79 6.89 7.15
C ARG A 38 3.40 5.95 6.02
N TYR A 39 3.09 6.49 4.85
CA TYR A 39 2.73 5.71 3.67
C TYR A 39 3.88 4.77 3.27
N ALA A 40 5.09 5.30 3.16
CA ALA A 40 6.27 4.53 2.80
C ALA A 40 6.57 3.44 3.85
N ALA A 41 6.48 3.75 5.15
CA ALA A 41 6.73 2.77 6.22
C ALA A 41 5.81 1.55 6.12
N VAL A 42 4.52 1.74 5.78
CA VAL A 42 3.59 0.62 5.57
C VAL A 42 3.98 -0.20 4.34
N VAL A 43 4.35 0.45 3.23
CA VAL A 43 4.82 -0.25 2.02
C VAL A 43 6.08 -1.08 2.33
N TRP A 44 7.07 -0.50 3.02
CA TRP A 44 8.29 -1.19 3.46
C TRP A 44 7.99 -2.41 4.32
N LYS A 45 7.07 -2.28 5.29
CA LYS A 45 6.65 -3.41 6.14
C LYS A 45 6.02 -4.53 5.31
N LEU A 46 5.18 -4.21 4.33
CA LEU A 46 4.52 -5.21 3.48
C LEU A 46 5.47 -5.84 2.45
N LEU A 47 6.54 -5.13 2.05
CA LEU A 47 7.60 -5.65 1.19
C LEU A 47 8.49 -6.66 1.93
N ALA A 48 8.86 -6.38 3.19
CA ALA A 48 9.70 -7.26 3.98
C ALA A 48 9.11 -8.67 4.15
N GLY A 49 7.77 -8.79 4.15
CA GLY A 49 7.08 -10.07 4.37
C GLY A 49 7.24 -10.57 5.82
N ASN A 50 6.49 -11.61 6.18
CA ASN A 50 6.82 -12.42 7.35
C ASN A 50 7.86 -13.45 6.87
N PRO A 51 9.10 -13.47 7.40
CA PRO A 51 10.11 -14.44 6.97
C PRO A 51 9.70 -15.90 7.27
N ASP A 52 8.69 -16.09 8.14
CA ASP A 52 8.19 -17.40 8.56
C ASP A 52 6.92 -17.87 7.81
N ALA A 53 6.58 -17.24 6.68
CA ALA A 53 5.34 -17.53 5.93
C ALA A 53 5.56 -18.20 4.56
N ASP A 54 6.70 -18.89 4.38
CA ASP A 54 6.95 -19.82 3.26
C ASP A 54 7.22 -21.23 3.80
#